data_AF-A0AA36FWK2-F1
#
_entry.id   AF-A0AA36FWK2-F1
#
_cell.length_a   1.000
_cell.length_b   1.000
_cell.length_c   1.000
_cell.angle_alpha   90.00
_cell.angle_beta   90.00
_cell.angle_gamma   90.00
#
_symmetry.space_group_name_H-M   'P 1'
#
loop_
_entity.id
_entity.type
_entity.pdbx_description
1 polymer ?
#
loop_
_entity_poly.entity_id
_entity_poly.type
_entity_poly.pdbx_seq_one_letter_code
_entity_poly.pdbx_strand_id
1 'polypeptide(L)'
;MGALEAKLIQSFSFIAILTNILLAYLIISRSRKEMGNYRYLILAFTLVGLHFTLLNLILVPFVDIYKHAFVFYPVGELREWPNLMQYAFSYWHANYGSVAFILVLQFAYRYGSLVNQKLLRYFCLPKIGYVLGIPIQFREYLRDRVMEVSGFPVDGLLMVKNLYVSIDTKSA
;
A
#
# COMPACT_ATOMS: atom_id res chain seq x y z
N MET A 1 -9.81 -20.23 -12.97
CA MET A 1 -10.45 -18.90 -13.03
C MET A 1 -9.44 -17.92 -12.44
N GLY A 2 -8.91 -16.94 -13.19
CA GLY A 2 -7.87 -16.04 -12.65
C GLY A 2 -7.00 -15.25 -13.65
N ALA A 3 -6.85 -15.72 -14.90
CA ALA A 3 -6.01 -15.02 -15.88
C ALA A 3 -6.62 -13.69 -16.38
N LEU A 4 -7.95 -13.62 -16.53
CA LEU A 4 -8.63 -12.39 -16.94
C LEU A 4 -8.59 -11.35 -15.81
N GLU A 5 -8.88 -11.76 -14.58
CA GLU A 5 -8.87 -10.89 -13.41
C GLU A 5 -7.48 -10.33 -13.13
N ALA A 6 -6.44 -11.16 -13.23
CA ALA A 6 -5.05 -10.71 -13.12
C ALA A 6 -4.71 -9.65 -14.17
N LYS A 7 -5.11 -9.87 -15.44
CA LYS A 7 -4.90 -8.90 -16.53
C LYS A 7 -5.65 -7.58 -16.29
N LEU A 8 -6.86 -7.64 -15.74
CA LEU A 8 -7.63 -6.45 -15.36
C LEU A 8 -6.93 -5.68 -14.25
N ILE A 9 -6.52 -6.36 -13.16
CA ILE A 9 -5.79 -5.77 -12.05
C ILE A 9 -4.51 -5.07 -12.54
N GLN A 10 -3.74 -5.73 -13.40
CA GLN A 10 -2.53 -5.17 -13.98
C GLN A 10 -2.82 -3.95 -14.84
N SER A 11 -3.86 -3.99 -15.69
CA SER A 11 -4.25 -2.87 -16.55
C SER A 11 -4.63 -1.62 -15.74
N PHE A 12 -5.42 -1.76 -14.67
CA PHE A 12 -5.73 -0.66 -13.76
C PHE A 12 -4.48 -0.15 -13.04
N SER A 13 -3.55 -1.05 -12.67
CA SER A 13 -2.28 -0.68 -12.05
C SER A 13 -1.42 0.16 -12.97
N PHE A 14 -1.32 -0.18 -14.26
CA PHE A 14 -0.60 0.61 -15.25
C PHE A 14 -1.16 2.02 -15.40
N ILE A 15 -2.48 2.16 -15.52
CA ILE A 15 -3.15 3.48 -15.59
C ILE A 15 -2.86 4.29 -14.33
N ALA A 16 -2.91 3.63 -13.16
CA ALA A 16 -2.65 4.28 -11.89
C ALA A 16 -1.18 4.72 -11.75
N ILE A 17 -0.21 3.93 -12.23
CA ILE A 17 1.21 4.32 -12.28
C ILE A 17 1.39 5.56 -13.15
N LEU A 18 0.86 5.56 -14.38
CA LEU A 18 0.95 6.69 -15.29
C LEU A 18 0.34 7.96 -14.68
N THR A 19 -0.82 7.83 -14.05
CA THR A 19 -1.52 8.94 -13.40
C THR A 19 -0.72 9.48 -12.21
N ASN A 20 -0.13 8.61 -11.38
CA ASN A 20 0.70 9.02 -10.24
C ASN A 20 2.02 9.67 -10.71
N ILE A 21 2.66 9.17 -11.77
CA ILE A 21 3.85 9.80 -12.36
C ILE A 21 3.50 11.19 -12.90
N LEU A 22 2.40 11.30 -13.65
CA LEU A 22 1.93 12.59 -14.16
C LEU A 22 1.64 13.56 -13.01
N LEU A 23 0.95 13.10 -11.97
CA LEU A 23 0.65 13.90 -10.79
C LEU A 23 1.94 14.37 -10.09
N ALA A 24 2.92 13.48 -9.91
CA ALA A 24 4.22 13.83 -9.32
C ALA A 24 4.94 14.88 -10.18
N TYR A 25 4.96 14.69 -11.49
CA TYR A 25 5.53 15.65 -12.44
C TYR A 25 4.85 17.01 -12.32
N LEU A 26 3.52 17.08 -12.29
CA LEU A 26 2.77 18.33 -12.16
C LEU A 26 3.05 19.03 -10.82
N ILE A 27 3.15 18.29 -9.72
CA ILE A 27 3.46 18.86 -8.41
C ILE A 27 4.87 19.48 -8.40
N ILE A 28 5.86 18.79 -8.97
CA ILE A 28 7.24 19.25 -8.98
C ILE A 28 7.43 20.42 -9.96
N SER A 29 6.87 20.33 -11.17
CA SER A 29 7.14 21.29 -12.25
C SER A 29 6.19 22.49 -12.29
N ARG A 30 4.92 22.32 -11.87
CA ARG A 30 3.86 23.32 -12.05
C ARG A 30 3.19 23.78 -10.75
N SER A 31 3.55 23.25 -9.58
CA SER A 31 2.92 23.73 -8.34
C SER A 31 3.26 25.19 -8.05
N ARG A 32 2.22 25.98 -7.78
CA ARG A 32 2.37 27.39 -7.40
C ARG A 32 3.04 27.49 -6.03
N LYS A 33 3.95 28.47 -5.88
CA LYS A 33 4.61 28.76 -4.59
C LYS A 33 3.61 29.05 -3.46
N GLU A 34 2.43 29.56 -3.80
CA GLU A 34 1.32 29.82 -2.87
C GLU A 34 0.78 28.57 -2.17
N MET A 35 1.00 27.36 -2.70
CA MET A 35 0.63 26.12 -2.01
C MET A 35 1.48 25.84 -0.77
N GLY A 36 2.62 26.52 -0.59
CA GLY A 36 3.47 26.39 0.60
C GLY A 36 3.78 24.94 0.96
N ASN A 37 3.52 24.56 2.22
CA ASN A 37 3.79 23.21 2.73
C ASN A 37 2.82 22.14 2.20
N TYR A 38 1.65 22.53 1.66
CA TYR A 38 0.64 21.60 1.18
C TYR A 38 1.14 20.73 0.02
N ARG A 39 1.98 21.31 -0.85
CA ARG A 39 2.54 20.59 -2.01
C ARG A 39 3.31 19.34 -1.61
N TYR A 40 3.94 19.34 -0.43
CA TYR A 40 4.68 18.19 0.07
C TYR A 40 3.76 17.10 0.62
N LEU A 41 2.60 17.45 1.18
CA LEU A 41 1.57 16.47 1.56
C LEU A 41 0.96 15.79 0.34
N ILE A 42 0.70 16.56 -0.72
CA ILE A 42 0.21 15.99 -1.98
C ILE A 42 1.32 15.14 -2.63
N LEU A 43 2.57 15.61 -2.63
CA LEU A 43 3.70 14.82 -3.15
C LEU A 43 3.86 13.50 -2.38
N ALA A 44 3.74 13.53 -1.04
CA ALA A 44 3.77 12.34 -0.20
C ALA A 44 2.67 11.34 -0.57
N PHE A 45 1.43 11.81 -0.72
CA PHE A 45 0.30 10.99 -1.17
C PHE A 45 0.60 10.33 -2.52
N THR A 46 1.11 11.10 -3.48
CA THR A 46 1.45 10.59 -4.82
C THR A 46 2.58 9.57 -4.80
N LEU A 47 3.63 9.81 -4.01
CA LEU A 47 4.75 8.86 -3.90
C LEU A 47 4.32 7.55 -3.25
N VAL A 48 3.55 7.60 -2.15
CA VAL A 48 3.01 6.38 -1.51
C VAL A 48 2.05 5.66 -2.47
N GLY A 49 1.20 6.39 -3.19
CA GLY A 49 0.33 5.84 -4.23
C GLY A 49 1.10 5.15 -5.36
N LEU A 50 2.25 5.71 -5.77
CA LEU A 50 3.13 5.09 -6.77
C LEU A 50 3.75 3.79 -6.25
N HIS A 51 4.25 3.76 -5.01
CA HIS A 51 4.79 2.54 -4.41
C HIS A 51 3.71 1.46 -4.28
N PHE A 52 2.50 1.84 -3.85
CA PHE A 52 1.36 0.94 -3.76
C PHE A 52 1.02 0.29 -5.11
N THR A 53 0.96 1.07 -6.19
CA THR A 53 0.60 0.56 -7.52
C THR A 53 1.71 -0.27 -8.17
N LEU A 54 2.97 0.07 -7.94
CA LEU A 54 4.12 -0.75 -8.37
C LEU A 54 4.11 -2.13 -7.71
N LEU A 55 3.89 -2.19 -6.40
CA LEU A 55 3.79 -3.45 -5.68
C LEU A 55 2.55 -4.25 -6.08
N ASN A 56 1.44 -3.57 -6.40
CA ASN A 56 0.23 -4.23 -6.90
C ASN A 56 0.49 -4.96 -8.23
N LEU A 57 1.35 -4.40 -9.09
CA LEU A 57 1.76 -5.03 -10.36
C LEU A 57 2.60 -6.29 -10.12
N ILE A 58 3.54 -6.23 -9.18
CA ILE A 58 4.49 -7.33 -8.88
C ILE A 58 3.79 -8.46 -8.12
N LEU A 59 2.96 -8.12 -7.13
CA LEU A 59 2.36 -9.09 -6.21
C LEU A 59 1.06 -9.69 -6.75
N VAL A 60 0.34 -8.94 -7.58
CA VAL A 60 -1.00 -9.27 -8.08
C VAL A 60 -1.87 -9.82 -6.94
N PRO A 61 -2.21 -8.99 -5.95
CA PRO A 61 -2.93 -9.44 -4.77
C PRO A 61 -4.35 -9.83 -5.15
N PHE A 62 -4.72 -11.07 -4.85
CA PHE A 62 -6.07 -11.58 -5.01
C PHE A 62 -6.79 -11.61 -3.68
N VAL A 63 -8.11 -11.47 -3.74
CA VAL A 63 -9.02 -11.55 -2.60
C VAL A 63 -10.04 -12.63 -2.88
N ASP A 64 -10.02 -13.69 -2.08
CA ASP A 64 -11.11 -14.64 -2.04
C ASP A 64 -11.95 -14.42 -0.78
N ILE A 65 -13.27 -14.42 -0.98
CA ILE A 65 -14.24 -14.35 0.10
C ILE A 65 -14.64 -15.79 0.43
N TYR A 66 -14.12 -16.32 1.53
CA TYR A 66 -14.48 -17.65 2.00
C TYR A 66 -15.36 -17.54 3.25
N LYS A 67 -16.64 -17.89 3.10
CA LYS A 67 -17.68 -17.80 4.13
C LYS A 67 -17.79 -16.38 4.72
N HIS A 68 -17.18 -16.14 5.87
CA HIS A 68 -17.22 -14.87 6.62
C HIS A 68 -15.84 -14.22 6.72
N ALA A 69 -14.85 -14.70 5.96
CA ALA A 69 -13.49 -14.20 6.00
C ALA A 69 -13.04 -13.72 4.61
N PHE A 70 -12.25 -12.64 4.59
CA PHE A 70 -11.50 -12.20 3.43
C PHE A 70 -10.10 -12.79 3.51
N VAL A 71 -9.70 -13.55 2.49
CA VAL A 71 -8.36 -14.11 2.37
C VAL A 71 -7.65 -13.39 1.25
N PHE A 72 -6.57 -12.68 1.60
CA PHE A 72 -5.72 -12.02 0.64
C PHE A 72 -4.48 -12.86 0.38
N TYR A 73 -4.14 -13.11 -0.88
CA TYR A 73 -2.93 -13.84 -1.24
C TYR A 73 -2.31 -13.30 -2.53
N PRO A 74 -0.96 -13.21 -2.61
CA PRO A 74 -0.27 -12.80 -3.82
C PRO A 74 -0.21 -13.95 -4.84
N VAL A 75 -0.41 -13.63 -6.12
CA VAL A 75 -0.34 -14.59 -7.25
C VAL A 75 0.73 -14.20 -8.27
N GLY A 76 1.49 -13.13 -7.99
CA GLY A 76 2.51 -12.58 -8.88
C GLY A 76 3.83 -13.38 -8.96
N GLU A 77 4.79 -12.79 -9.66
CA GLU A 77 6.04 -13.45 -10.09
C GLU A 77 7.01 -13.78 -8.95
N LEU A 78 6.80 -13.21 -7.76
CA LEU A 78 7.64 -13.46 -6.58
C LEU A 78 7.39 -14.82 -5.89
N ARG A 79 6.60 -15.71 -6.48
CA ARG A 79 6.23 -17.00 -5.89
C ARG A 79 7.42 -17.90 -5.56
N GLU A 80 8.50 -17.79 -6.33
CA GLU A 80 9.75 -18.54 -6.10
C GLU A 80 10.53 -18.04 -4.87
N TRP A 81 10.23 -16.84 -4.38
CA TRP A 81 10.92 -16.16 -3.29
C TRP A 81 9.96 -15.87 -2.12
N PRO A 82 9.50 -16.89 -1.38
CA PRO A 82 8.38 -16.78 -0.44
C PRO A 82 8.61 -15.72 0.67
N ASN A 83 9.83 -15.60 1.19
CA ASN A 83 10.17 -14.60 2.21
C ASN A 83 10.09 -13.16 1.66
N LEU A 84 10.58 -12.96 0.43
CA LEU A 84 10.53 -11.66 -0.24
C LEU A 84 9.08 -11.30 -0.59
N MET A 85 8.30 -12.27 -1.05
CA MET A 85 6.88 -12.12 -1.35
C MET A 85 6.08 -11.72 -0.10
N GLN A 86 6.32 -12.38 1.04
CA GLN A 86 5.65 -12.04 2.31
C GLN A 86 5.99 -10.63 2.76
N TYR A 87 7.27 -10.23 2.69
CA TYR A 87 7.70 -8.89 3.03
C TYR A 87 7.06 -7.84 2.11
N ALA A 88 7.14 -8.05 0.79
CA ALA A 88 6.57 -7.15 -0.20
C ALA A 88 5.04 -7.02 -0.04
N PHE A 89 4.36 -8.11 0.24
CA PHE A 89 2.91 -8.14 0.48
C PHE A 89 2.50 -7.40 1.77
N SER A 90 3.25 -7.60 2.85
CA SER A 90 3.04 -6.86 4.10
C SER A 90 3.27 -5.36 3.90
N TYR A 91 4.31 -5.01 3.13
CA TYR A 91 4.62 -3.62 2.78
C TYR A 91 3.55 -3.00 1.87
N TRP A 92 3.00 -3.74 0.91
CA TRP A 92 1.87 -3.30 0.09
C TRP A 92 0.63 -2.97 0.95
N HIS A 93 0.30 -3.82 1.92
CA HIS A 93 -0.81 -3.57 2.85
C HIS A 93 -0.56 -2.34 3.74
N ALA A 94 0.68 -2.14 4.20
CA ALA A 94 1.08 -0.94 4.95
C ALA A 94 0.82 0.36 4.18
N ASN A 95 1.12 0.34 2.88
CA ASN A 95 0.93 1.49 2.01
C ASN A 95 -0.56 1.86 1.91
N TYR A 96 -1.48 0.87 1.86
CA TYR A 96 -2.91 1.12 1.86
C TYR A 96 -3.36 1.95 3.08
N GLY A 97 -2.95 1.55 4.28
CA GLY A 97 -3.24 2.31 5.51
C GLY A 97 -2.60 3.70 5.52
N SER A 98 -1.37 3.80 4.99
CA SER A 98 -0.64 5.06 4.88
C SER A 98 -1.33 6.07 3.97
N VAL A 99 -1.89 5.61 2.83
CA VAL A 99 -2.67 6.45 1.91
C VAL A 99 -3.89 7.04 2.61
N ALA A 100 -4.65 6.21 3.33
CA ALA A 100 -5.82 6.67 4.07
C ALA A 100 -5.45 7.72 5.14
N PHE A 101 -4.36 7.49 5.88
CA PHE A 101 -3.88 8.45 6.88
C PHE A 101 -3.44 9.78 6.25
N ILE A 102 -2.66 9.74 5.17
CA ILE A 102 -2.22 10.96 4.46
C ILE A 102 -3.43 11.72 3.90
N LEU A 103 -4.47 11.01 3.44
CA LEU A 103 -5.71 11.64 2.97
C LEU A 103 -6.39 12.43 4.10
N VAL A 104 -6.47 11.89 5.31
CA VAL A 104 -6.98 12.60 6.49
C VAL A 104 -6.14 13.85 6.79
N LEU A 105 -4.80 13.74 6.71
CA LEU A 105 -3.90 14.89 6.89
C LEU A 105 -4.14 16.00 5.86
N GLN A 106 -4.46 15.64 4.61
CA GLN A 106 -4.82 16.64 3.61
C GLN A 106 -6.12 17.38 3.97
N PHE A 107 -7.13 16.68 4.47
CA PHE A 107 -8.36 17.32 4.95
C PHE A 107 -8.10 18.22 6.15
N ALA A 108 -7.31 17.76 7.12
CA ALA A 108 -6.91 18.56 8.28
C ALA A 108 -6.13 19.82 7.87
N TYR A 109 -5.23 19.70 6.89
CA TYR A 109 -4.51 20.85 6.33
C TYR A 109 -5.46 21.86 5.70
N ARG A 110 -6.40 21.40 4.85
CA ARG A 110 -7.40 22.27 4.20
C ARG A 110 -8.26 22.99 5.24
N TYR A 111 -8.72 22.28 6.27
CA TYR A 111 -9.43 22.87 7.39
C TYR A 111 -8.59 23.94 8.10
N GLY A 112 -7.32 23.66 8.40
CA GLY A 112 -6.39 24.61 9.00
C GLY A 112 -6.18 25.86 8.14
N SER A 113 -6.13 25.72 6.81
CA SER A 113 -5.96 26.87 5.90
C SER A 113 -7.18 27.78 5.84
N LEU A 114 -8.38 27.23 6.01
CA LEU A 114 -9.64 27.97 5.90
C LEU A 114 -10.10 28.56 7.25
N VAL A 115 -9.94 27.81 8.35
CA VAL A 115 -10.59 28.12 9.64
C VAL A 115 -9.59 28.40 10.75
N ASN A 116 -8.49 27.64 10.84
CA ASN A 116 -7.55 27.75 11.96
C ASN A 116 -6.08 27.68 11.52
N GLN A 117 -5.53 28.85 11.17
CA GLN A 117 -4.14 28.95 10.70
C GLN A 117 -3.09 28.52 11.74
N LYS A 118 -3.44 28.47 13.04
CA LYS A 118 -2.52 27.95 14.07
C LYS A 118 -2.22 26.46 13.85
N LEU A 119 -3.16 25.70 13.29
CA LEU A 119 -2.99 24.28 12.97
C LEU A 119 -1.90 24.07 11.90
N LEU A 120 -1.69 25.03 11.00
CA LEU A 120 -0.66 24.96 9.95
C LEU A 120 0.77 24.90 10.51
N ARG A 121 0.98 25.38 11.75
CA ARG A 121 2.28 25.30 12.44
C ARG A 121 2.72 23.84 12.69
N TYR A 122 1.78 22.91 12.79
CA TYR A 122 2.09 21.49 12.96
C TYR A 122 2.55 20.82 11.65
N PHE A 123 2.18 21.39 10.49
CA PHE A 123 2.49 20.87 9.15
C PHE A 123 3.81 21.43 8.58
N CYS A 124 4.81 21.66 9.42
CA CYS A 124 6.12 22.17 8.98
C CYS A 124 7.00 21.04 8.38
N LEU A 125 7.75 21.34 7.30
CA LEU A 125 8.55 20.39 6.49
C LEU A 125 9.28 19.27 7.26
N PRO A 126 10.08 19.56 8.30
CA PRO A 126 10.84 18.51 8.99
C PRO A 126 9.95 17.50 9.72
N LYS A 127 8.69 17.84 10.03
CA LYS A 127 7.73 16.95 10.71
C LYS A 127 6.94 16.07 9.74
N ILE A 128 6.71 16.55 8.51
CA ILE A 128 6.07 15.74 7.45
C ILE A 128 7.01 14.61 6.97
N GLY A 129 8.33 14.83 7.01
CA GLY A 129 9.31 13.78 6.76
C GLY A 129 9.16 12.56 7.69
N TYR A 130 8.76 12.78 8.96
CA TYR A 130 8.46 11.68 9.89
C TYR A 130 7.19 10.90 9.50
N VAL A 131 6.18 11.56 8.94
CA VAL A 131 4.97 10.92 8.39
C VAL A 131 5.28 10.10 7.14
N LEU A 132 6.22 10.56 6.31
CA LEU A 132 6.77 9.79 5.19
C LEU A 132 7.64 8.60 5.65
N GLY A 133 8.09 8.62 6.92
CA GLY A 133 8.75 7.50 7.57
C GLY A 133 7.80 6.43 8.10
N ILE A 134 6.49 6.56 7.97
CA ILE A 134 5.51 5.52 8.37
C ILE A 134 5.81 4.15 7.74
N PRO A 135 6.23 4.01 6.47
CA PRO A 135 6.65 2.73 5.91
C PRO A 135 7.93 2.17 6.57
N ILE A 136 8.80 3.05 7.10
CA ILE A 136 10.04 2.71 7.81
C ILE A 136 9.75 2.34 9.27
N GLN A 137 8.84 3.04 9.96
CA GLN A 137 8.39 2.67 11.30
C GLN A 137 7.57 1.37 11.30
N PHE A 138 6.78 1.14 10.24
CA PHE A 138 6.07 -0.12 10.05
C PHE A 138 7.03 -1.28 9.80
N ARG A 139 8.19 -1.05 9.14
CA ARG A 139 9.27 -2.06 9.01
C ARG A 139 9.86 -2.46 10.37
N GLU A 140 10.04 -1.53 11.31
CA GLU A 140 10.53 -1.84 12.65
C GLU A 140 9.46 -2.50 13.51
N TYR A 141 8.22 -1.99 13.48
CA TYR A 141 7.07 -2.59 14.17
C TYR A 141 6.75 -4.01 13.68
N LEU A 142 6.81 -4.25 12.37
CA LEU A 142 6.64 -5.58 11.79
C LEU A 142 7.85 -6.47 12.01
N ARG A 143 9.09 -5.95 12.04
CA ARG A 143 10.25 -6.78 12.38
C ARG A 143 10.07 -7.43 13.75
N ASP A 144 9.58 -6.67 14.72
CA ASP A 144 9.40 -7.17 16.08
C ASP A 144 8.20 -8.13 16.18
N ARG A 145 7.07 -7.82 15.52
CA ARG A 145 5.88 -8.67 15.51
C ARG A 145 5.95 -9.89 14.59
N VAL A 146 6.60 -9.81 13.44
CA VAL A 146 6.78 -10.96 12.51
C VAL A 146 7.79 -11.96 13.08
N MET A 147 8.78 -11.50 13.85
CA MET A 147 9.66 -12.40 14.61
C MET A 147 8.94 -13.02 15.81
N GLU A 148 7.97 -12.35 16.43
CA GLU A 148 7.09 -12.93 17.47
C GLU A 148 6.07 -13.93 16.85
N VAL A 149 5.54 -13.61 15.67
CA VAL A 149 4.70 -14.46 14.82
C VAL A 149 5.53 -15.49 14.04
N SER A 150 6.86 -15.56 14.21
CA SER A 150 7.62 -16.73 13.73
C SER A 150 7.35 -17.99 14.57
N GLY A 151 6.56 -17.85 15.65
CA GLY A 151 5.81 -18.94 16.29
C GLY A 151 4.45 -19.24 15.65
N PHE A 152 4.07 -18.61 14.53
CA PHE A 152 2.92 -19.05 13.73
C PHE A 152 3.30 -20.40 13.12
N PRO A 153 2.56 -21.46 13.44
CA PRO A 153 2.96 -22.79 13.03
C PRO A 153 2.99 -22.84 11.50
N VAL A 154 4.00 -23.51 10.96
CA VAL A 154 4.15 -23.87 9.54
C VAL A 154 2.86 -24.51 8.98
N ASP A 155 1.98 -24.98 9.87
CA ASP A 155 0.60 -25.41 9.65
C ASP A 155 -0.28 -24.39 8.91
N GLY A 156 -0.04 -23.08 9.03
CA GLY A 156 -0.78 -22.07 8.25
C GLY A 156 -0.46 -22.11 6.76
N LEU A 157 0.79 -22.40 6.40
CA LEU A 157 1.20 -22.63 5.02
C LEU A 157 0.66 -23.98 4.51
N LEU A 158 0.62 -24.99 5.38
CA LEU A 158 0.00 -26.29 5.15
C LEU A 158 -1.51 -26.20 4.96
N MET A 159 -2.19 -25.30 5.69
CA MET A 159 -3.61 -24.99 5.54
C MET A 159 -3.88 -24.34 4.19
N VAL A 160 -3.06 -23.38 3.75
CA VAL A 160 -3.15 -22.77 2.41
C VAL A 160 -2.86 -23.81 1.32
N LYS A 161 -1.87 -24.68 1.54
CA LYS A 161 -1.53 -25.78 0.61
C LYS A 161 -2.68 -26.81 0.50
N ASN A 162 -3.31 -27.15 1.62
CA ASN A 162 -4.48 -28.05 1.68
C ASN A 162 -5.74 -27.39 1.11
N LEU A 163 -5.91 -26.07 1.26
CA LEU A 163 -6.98 -25.32 0.60
C LEU A 163 -6.80 -25.33 -0.92
N TYR A 164 -5.58 -25.05 -1.41
CA TYR A 164 -5.24 -25.13 -2.84
C TYR A 164 -5.53 -26.53 -3.42
N VAL A 165 -5.13 -27.60 -2.71
CA VAL A 165 -5.41 -28.99 -3.12
C VAL A 165 -6.91 -29.33 -3.07
N SER A 166 -7.67 -28.79 -2.10
CA SER A 166 -9.12 -29.01 -2.02
C SER A 166 -9.94 -28.27 -3.08
N ILE A 167 -9.41 -27.15 -3.59
CA ILE A 167 -10.03 -26.39 -4.68
C ILE A 167 -9.84 -27.14 -6.01
N ASP A 168 -8.66 -27.72 -6.23
CA ASP A 168 -8.34 -28.49 -7.45
C ASP A 168 -9.13 -29.80 -7.55
N THR A 169 -9.38 -30.46 -6.41
CA THR A 169 -10.14 -31.72 -6.33
C THR A 169 -11.67 -31.55 -6.39
N LYS A 170 -12.19 -30.32 -6.25
CA LYS A 170 -13.62 -30.03 -6.45
C LYS A 170 -13.96 -29.53 -7.86
N SER A 171 -12.95 -29.39 -8.73
CA SER A 171 -13.09 -28.98 -10.14
C SER A 171 -12.87 -30.12 -11.16
N ALA A 172 -12.76 -31.37 -10.71
CA ALA A 172 -12.80 -32.59 -11.53
C ALA A 172 -14.08 -33.38 -11.23
#